data_AF-A0A132GT97-F1
#
_entry.id   AF-A0A132GT97-F1
#
_cell.length_a   1.000
_cell.length_b   1.000
_cell.length_c   1.000
_cell.angle_alpha   90.00
_cell.angle_beta   90.00
_cell.angle_gamma   90.00
#
_symmetry.space_group_name_H-M   'P 1'
#
loop_
_entity.id
_entity.type
_entity.pdbx_description
1 polymer ?
#
loop_
_entity_poly.entity_id
_entity_poly.type
_entity_poly.pdbx_seq_one_letter_code
_entity_poly.pdbx_strand_id
1 'polypeptide(L)' 'MALAINIEDLLIESNRIEFKKGWNPASIYHSVCAFANDFNDLGGGFILAGPRGD' A
#
# COMPACT_ATOMS: atom_id res chain seq x y z
N MET A 1 -9.60 1.63 -11.96
CA MET A 1 -8.87 0.63 -12.77
C MET A 1 -8.32 -0.39 -11.80
N ALA A 2 -8.70 -1.67 -11.89
CA ALA A 2 -8.07 -2.71 -11.08
C ALA A 2 -6.83 -3.19 -11.83
N LEU A 3 -5.66 -3.13 -11.19
CA LEU A 3 -4.45 -3.74 -11.72
C LEU A 3 -4.44 -5.21 -11.28
N ALA A 4 -4.44 -6.11 -12.24
CA ALA A 4 -4.18 -7.51 -11.97
C ALA A 4 -2.67 -7.67 -11.77
N ILE A 5 -2.24 -7.75 -10.52
CA ILE A 5 -0.85 -7.97 -10.11
C ILE A 5 -0.78 -9.17 -9.18
N ASN A 6 0.26 -9.99 -9.31
CA ASN A 6 0.48 -11.12 -8.43
C ASN A 6 1.01 -10.62 -7.08
N ILE A 7 0.51 -11.17 -5.98
CA ILE A 7 0.97 -10.78 -4.64
C ILE A 7 2.42 -11.18 -4.37
N GLU A 8 2.90 -12.24 -5.02
CA GLU A 8 4.29 -12.67 -4.90
C GLU A 8 5.26 -11.66 -5.52
N ASP A 9 4.86 -10.97 -6.60
CA ASP A 9 5.67 -9.92 -7.20
C ASP A 9 5.80 -8.69 -6.27
N LEU A 10 4.78 -8.43 -5.45
CA LEU A 10 4.81 -7.35 -4.46
C LEU A 10 5.84 -7.63 -3.34
N LEU A 11 6.09 -8.89 -2.98
CA LEU A 11 7.08 -9.22 -1.93
C LEU A 11 8.49 -8.73 -2.27
N ILE A 12 8.84 -8.65 -3.56
CA ILE A 12 10.12 -8.14 -4.04
C ILE A 12 10.20 -6.61 -3.86
N GLU A 13 9.06 -5.91 -3.94
CA GLU A 13 8.89 -4.48 -3.63
C GLU A 13 8.40 -4.23 -2.19
N SER A 14 8.73 -5.13 -1.25
CA SER A 14 8.25 -5.05 0.15
C SER A 14 8.53 -3.71 0.85
N ASN A 15 9.56 -2.97 0.44
CA ASN A 15 9.85 -1.64 0.97
C ASN A 15 8.81 -0.57 0.61
N ARG A 16 7.90 -0.87 -0.32
CA ARG A 16 6.85 0.02 -0.83
C ARG A 16 5.45 -0.43 -0.43
N ILE A 17 5.33 -1.44 0.44
CA ILE A 17 4.05 -1.95 0.91
C ILE A 17 3.77 -1.48 2.32
N GLU A 18 2.60 -0.90 2.53
CA GLU A 18 2.08 -0.60 3.86
C GLU A 18 0.90 -1.52 4.19
N PHE A 19 1.02 -2.27 5.29
CA PHE A 19 -0.06 -3.11 5.79
C PHE A 19 -0.96 -2.33 6.74
N LYS A 20 -2.26 -2.30 6.45
CA LYS A 20 -3.29 -1.70 7.31
C LYS A 20 -4.26 -2.78 7.77
N LYS A 21 -4.54 -2.80 9.08
CA LYS A 21 -5.56 -3.69 9.63
C LYS A 21 -6.95 -3.13 9.32
N GLY A 22 -7.70 -3.85 8.50
CA GLY A 22 -9.06 -3.51 8.10
C GLY A 22 -9.13 -2.27 7.19
N TRP A 23 -10.36 -1.87 6.86
CA TRP A 23 -10.62 -0.69 6.05
C TRP A 23 -10.92 0.51 6.94
N ASN A 24 -10.03 1.51 6.92
CA ASN A 24 -10.25 2.81 7.55
C ASN A 24 -9.89 3.94 6.57
N PRO A 25 -10.89 4.65 6.00
CA PRO A 25 -10.67 5.68 4.98
C PRO A 25 -9.65 6.73 5.38
N ALA A 26 -9.73 7.26 6.61
CA ALA A 26 -8.83 8.31 7.07
C ALA A 26 -7.36 7.85 7.05
N SER A 27 -7.10 6.64 7.56
CA SER A 27 -5.75 6.08 7.56
C SER A 27 -5.23 5.78 6.16
N ILE A 28 -6.11 5.35 5.25
CA ILE A 28 -5.76 5.04 3.87
C ILE A 28 -5.44 6.32 3.11
N TYR A 29 -6.26 7.36 3.25
CA TYR A 29 -6.00 8.65 2.61
C TYR A 29 -4.68 9.26 3.06
N HIS A 30 -4.34 9.15 4.35
CA HIS A 30 -3.05 9.61 4.84
C HIS A 30 -1.89 8.87 4.18
N SER A 31 -1.96 7.53 4.08
CA SER A 31 -0.95 6.73 3.39
C SER A 31 -0.85 7.06 1.90
N VAL A 32 -1.97 7.27 1.21
CA VAL A 32 -1.98 7.71 -0.19
C VAL A 32 -1.29 9.06 -0.35
N CYS A 33 -1.58 10.03 0.52
CA CYS A 33 -0.91 11.32 0.51
C CYS A 33 0.59 11.21 0.82
N ALA A 34 0.98 10.32 1.74
CA ALA A 34 2.40 10.08 2.03
C ALA A 34 3.13 9.50 0.81
N PHE A 35 2.55 8.51 0.13
CA PHE A 35 3.12 7.96 -1.10
C PHE A 35 3.16 8.96 -2.26
N ALA A 36 2.15 9.81 -2.39
CA ALA A 36 2.13 10.85 -3.43
C ALA A 36 3.15 11.98 -3.19
N ASN A 37 3.55 12.20 -1.94
CA ASN A 37 4.54 13.22 -1.56
C ASN A 37 5.92 12.63 -1.27
N ASP A 38 6.18 11.38 -1.65
CA ASP A 38 7.46 10.74 -1.37
C ASP A 38 8.59 11.44 -2.14
N PHE A 39 9.46 12.12 -1.40
CA PHE A 39 10.61 12.87 -1.91
C PHE A 39 11.63 12.01 -2.64
N ASN A 40 11.61 10.69 -2.42
CA ASN A 40 12.50 9.78 -3.10
C ASN A 40 12.01 9.43 -4.52
N ASP A 41 10.88 9.99 -4.97
CA ASP A 41 10.28 9.79 -6.30
C ASP A 41 10.18 8.30 -6.67
N LEU A 42 9.93 7.46 -5.66
CA LEU A 42 9.87 6.00 -5.81
C LEU A 42 8.68 5.56 -6.67
N GLY A 43 7.77 6.47 -7.03
CA GLY A 43 6.60 6.18 -7.86
C GLY A 43 5.38 5.73 -7.05
N GLY A 44 5.35 6.03 -5.75
CA GLY A 44 4.24 5.71 -4.85
C GLY A 44 4.44 4.42 -4.05
N GLY A 45 3.35 3.68 -3.81
CA GLY A 45 3.37 2.45 -3.02
C GLY A 45 2.05 1.71 -3.00
N PHE A 46 2.05 0.54 -2.36
CA PHE A 46 0.89 -0.34 -2.25
C PHE A 46 0.35 -0.34 -0.82
N ILE A 47 -0.97 -0.25 -0.66
CA ILE A 47 -1.63 -0.40 0.64
C ILE A 47 -2.35 -1.74 0.63
N LEU A 48 -1.93 -2.68 1.48
CA LEU A 48 -2.66 -3.92 1.70
C LEU A 48 -3.58 -3.73 2.92
N ALA A 49 -4.88 -3.60 2.66
CA ALA A 49 -5.90 -3.46 3.68
C ALA A 49 -6.74 -4.74 3.78
N GLY A 50 -6.73 -5.38 4.94
CA GLY A 50 -7.47 -6.63 5.15
C GLY A 50 -7.65 -6.95 6.63
N PRO A 51 -8.56 -7.88 6.96
CA PRO A 51 -8.66 -8.42 8.31
C PRO A 51 -7.31 -9.03 8.72
N ARG A 52 -6.95 -8.91 10.00
CA ARG A 52 -5.75 -9.56 10.53
C ARG A 52 -6.01 -11.07 10.46
N GLY A 53 -5.16 -11.81 9.77
CA GLY A 53 -5.14 -13.26 9.88
C GLY A 53 -4.51 -13.63 11.22
N ASP A 54 -5.35 -13.92 12.19
CA ASP A 54 -5.00 -14.70 13.38
C ASP A 54 -5.00 -16.21 13.07
#